data_AF-A0A257SG80-F1
#
_entry.id   AF-A0A257SG80-F1
#
_cell.length_a   1.000
_cell.length_b   1.000
_cell.length_c   1.000
_cell.angle_alpha   90.00
_cell.angle_beta   90.00
_cell.angle_gamma   90.00
#
_symmetry.space_group_name_H-M   'P 1'
#
loop_
_entity.id
_entity.type
_entity.pdbx_description
1 polymer ?
#
loop_
_entity_poly.entity_id
_entity_poly.type
_entity_poly.pdbx_seq_one_letter_code
_entity_poly.pdbx_strand_id
1 'polypeptide(L)' 'MGEADGFIVAAPEYNHGYSAVLKNALDYPYEGWNRKPVAFNSWGSALGARAVEQLREVA' A
#
# COMPACT_ATOMS: atom_id res chain seq x y z
N MET A 1 -5.21 9.18 10.83
CA MET A 1 -5.37 8.99 9.36
C MET A 1 -6.42 9.93 8.78
N GLY A 2 -7.59 10.11 9.43
CA GLY A 2 -8.68 10.95 8.91
C GLY A 2 -8.30 12.40 8.56
N GLU A 3 -7.30 12.99 9.21
CA GLU A 3 -6.84 14.37 8.92
C GLU A 3 -5.82 14.50 7.77
N ALA A 4 -5.25 13.40 7.27
CA ALA A 4 -4.26 13.48 6.18
C ALA A 4 -4.95 13.75 4.83
N ASP A 5 -4.38 14.61 3.98
CA ASP A 5 -4.89 14.87 2.63
C ASP A 5 -4.58 13.74 1.62
N GLY A 6 -3.63 12.85 1.95
CA GLY A 6 -3.21 11.72 1.12
C GLY A 6 -2.10 10.90 1.79
N PHE A 7 -1.67 9.82 1.13
CA PHE A 7 -0.69 8.88 1.69
C PHE A 7 0.41 8.51 0.70
N ILE A 8 1.61 8.28 1.24
CA ILE A 8 2.70 7.58 0.55
C ILE A 8 2.92 6.26 1.27
N VAL A 9 2.73 5.16 0.57
CA VAL A 9 2.89 3.81 1.11
C VAL A 9 4.24 3.27 0.70
N ALA A 10 5.12 3.06 1.69
CA ALA A 10 6.38 2.36 1.52
C ALA A 10 6.13 0.84 1.58
N ALA A 11 6.28 0.15 0.46
CA ALA A 11 5.94 -1.26 0.33
C ALA A 11 7.09 -2.07 -0.29
N PRO A 12 7.87 -2.83 0.50
CA PRO A 12 8.79 -3.81 -0.07
C PRO A 12 8.02 -4.94 -0.77
N GLU A 13 8.61 -5.51 -1.82
CA GLU A 13 8.10 -6.74 -2.42
C GLU A 13 8.60 -7.97 -1.67
N TYR A 14 7.66 -8.70 -1.08
CA TYR A 14 7.89 -9.99 -0.43
C TYR A 14 7.11 -11.07 -1.16
N ASN A 15 7.82 -12.11 -1.62
CA ASN A 15 7.23 -13.27 -2.30
C ASN A 15 6.23 -12.87 -3.41
N HIS A 16 6.64 -11.96 -4.31
CA HIS A 16 5.79 -11.52 -5.43
C HIS A 16 4.58 -10.67 -5.03
N GLY A 17 4.54 -10.11 -3.81
CA GLY A 17 3.44 -9.28 -3.32
C GLY A 17 3.85 -8.31 -2.21
N TYR A 18 2.87 -7.66 -1.59
CA TYR A 18 3.07 -6.76 -0.45
C TYR A 18 3.06 -7.53 0.89
N SER A 19 3.54 -6.89 1.97
CA SER A 19 3.64 -7.55 3.27
C SER A 19 2.28 -7.76 3.95
N ALA A 20 2.15 -8.86 4.71
CA ALA A 20 0.93 -9.14 5.49
C ALA A 20 0.63 -8.05 6.54
N VAL A 21 1.68 -7.43 7.09
CA VAL A 21 1.54 -6.31 8.04
C VAL A 21 0.92 -5.09 7.35
N LEU A 22 1.35 -4.78 6.11
CA LEU A 22 0.77 -3.69 5.33
C LEU A 22 -0.70 -3.98 5.00
N LYS A 23 -1.06 -5.24 4.69
CA LYS A 23 -2.46 -5.63 4.49
C LYS A 23 -3.31 -5.32 5.72
N ASN A 24 -2.85 -5.77 6.88
CA ASN A 24 -3.56 -5.55 8.13
C ASN A 24 -3.74 -4.05 8.42
N ALA A 25 -2.71 -3.25 8.14
CA ALA A 25 -2.76 -1.80 8.32
C ALA A 25 -3.71 -1.08 7.35
N LEU A 26 -3.95 -1.63 6.16
CA LEU A 26 -4.92 -1.10 5.18
C LEU A 26 -6.36 -1.55 5.53
N ASP A 27 -6.52 -2.76 6.05
CA ASP A 27 -7.83 -3.33 6.40
C ASP A 27 -8.44 -2.75 7.68
N TYR A 28 -7.61 -2.50 8.71
CA TYR A 28 -8.07 -2.11 10.04
C TYR A 28 -8.69 -0.69 10.11
N PRO A 29 -8.21 0.33 9.37
CA PRO A 29 -8.79 1.68 9.38
C PRO A 29 -9.61 1.98 8.09
N TYR A 30 -10.80 1.40 7.91
CA TYR A 30 -11.62 1.59 6.70
C TYR A 30 -12.00 3.07 6.40
N GLU A 31 -12.28 3.88 7.42
CA GLU A 31 -12.71 5.29 7.23
C GLU A 31 -11.54 6.29 7.04
N GLY A 32 -10.32 5.93 7.43
CA GLY A 32 -9.23 6.91 7.56
C GLY A 32 -8.56 7.31 6.25
N TRP A 33 -8.61 6.45 5.24
CA TRP A 33 -7.84 6.59 3.99
C TRP A 33 -8.65 6.41 2.71
N ASN A 34 -9.90 5.95 2.80
CA ASN A 34 -10.76 5.73 1.64
C ASN A 34 -10.97 7.03 0.85
N ARG A 35 -10.94 6.93 -0.49
CA ARG A 35 -11.05 8.04 -1.47
C ARG A 35 -9.97 9.12 -1.36
N LYS A 36 -8.90 8.91 -0.58
CA LYS A 36 -7.76 9.83 -0.53
C LYS A 36 -6.70 9.43 -1.55
N PRO A 37 -5.96 10.38 -2.16
CA PRO A 37 -4.84 10.07 -3.03
C PRO A 37 -3.79 9.20 -2.33
N VAL A 38 -3.33 8.15 -3.01
CA VAL A 38 -2.27 7.25 -2.53
C VAL A 38 -1.17 7.12 -3.59
N ALA A 39 0.08 7.26 -3.17
CA ALA A 39 1.26 6.96 -3.96
C ALA A 39 2.03 5.78 -3.35
N PHE A 40 2.65 4.95 -4.18
CA PHE A 40 3.43 3.80 -3.74
C PHE A 40 4.92 4.03 -3.98
N ASN A 41 5.72 3.89 -2.92
CA ASN A 41 7.17 3.79 -2.99
C ASN A 41 7.54 2.32 -2.73
N SER A 42 8.02 1.64 -3.75
CA SER A 42 8.31 0.20 -3.67
C SER A 42 9.72 -0.13 -4.12
N TRP A 43 10.23 -1.23 -3.60
CA TRP A 43 11.56 -1.76 -3.91
C TRP A 43 11.54 -3.29 -3.84
N GLY A 44 12.47 -3.92 -4.54
CA GLY A 44 12.57 -5.37 -4.63
C GLY A 44 13.23 -5.83 -5.93
N SER A 45 13.24 -7.14 -6.17
CA SER A 45 13.92 -7.74 -7.33
C SER A 45 13.42 -7.21 -8.69
N ALA A 46 12.14 -6.84 -8.78
CA ALA A 46 11.54 -6.20 -9.96
C ALA A 46 11.14 -4.75 -9.66
N LEU A 47 11.99 -4.01 -8.92
CA LEU A 47 11.70 -2.66 -8.40
C LEU A 47 10.43 -2.59 -7.53
N GLY A 48 9.97 -3.76 -7.06
CA GLY A 48 8.73 -3.91 -6.32
C GLY A 48 7.46 -3.71 -7.13
N ALA A 49 7.54 -3.75 -8.47
CA ALA A 49 6.40 -3.56 -9.36
C ALA A 49 5.21 -4.47 -9.00
N ARG A 50 5.46 -5.72 -8.60
CA ARG A 50 4.38 -6.70 -8.36
C ARG A 50 3.65 -6.46 -7.05
N ALA A 51 4.36 -5.94 -6.05
CA ALA A 51 3.73 -5.45 -4.84
C ALA A 51 2.82 -4.26 -5.15
N VAL A 52 3.27 -3.33 -6.02
CA VAL A 52 2.47 -2.17 -6.43
C VAL A 52 1.24 -2.59 -7.23
N GLU A 53 1.37 -3.50 -8.19
CA GLU A 53 0.23 -4.01 -8.96
C GLU A 53 -0.86 -4.58 -8.04
N GLN A 54 -0.49 -5.44 -7.08
CA GLN A 54 -1.45 -5.99 -6.13
C GLN A 54 -2.01 -4.93 -5.17
N LEU A 55 -1.21 -3.93 -4.75
CA LEU A 55 -1.69 -2.86 -3.89
C LEU A 55 -2.70 -1.95 -4.60
N ARG A 56 -2.62 -1.79 -5.93
CA ARG A 56 -3.61 -1.03 -6.72
C ARG A 56 -4.97 -1.71 -6.80
N GLU A 57 -5.04 -3.02 -6.64
CA GLU A 57 -6.32 -3.75 -6.57
C GLU A 57 -6.99 -3.64 -5.21
N VAL A 58 -6.21 -3.37 -4.16
CA VAL A 58 -6.66 -3.29 -2.77
C VAL A 58 -6.98 -1.85 -2.34
N ALA A 59 -6.26 -0.87 -2.91
CA ALA A 59 -6.35 0.55 -2.58
C ALA A 59 -7.51 1.28 -3.29
#